data_AF-A0A7Y8GY19-F1
#
_entry.id   AF-A0A7Y8GY19-F1
#
_cell.length_a   1.000
_cell.length_b   1.000
_cell.length_c   1.000
_cell.angle_alpha   90.00
_cell.angle_beta   90.00
_cell.angle_gamma   90.00
#
_symmetry.space_group_name_H-M   'P 1'
#
loop_
_entity.id
_entity.type
_entity.pdbx_description
1 polymer ?
#
loop_
_entity_poly.entity_id
_entity_poly.type
_entity_poly.pdbx_seq_one_letter_code
_entity_poly.pdbx_strand_id
1 'polypeptide(L)'
;MTDNSNHIVPEKTTLYVAQNVELSGMVDSSCEADERAVVLGSFSGDIAWSGIVQIPSGGMLILKDKLACRELILGGKIISGSSTAVITTNLLRMGPAAQISAGSIHVPPGGLEQARGSIINARLHMNDEDPFERFAEKERESRGNLNLYKGVPF
;
A
#
# COMPACT_ATOMS: atom_id res chain seq x y z
N MET A 1 -1.66 -16.18 20.96
CA MET A 1 -2.27 -14.88 20.67
C MET A 1 -2.69 -14.93 19.22
N THR A 2 -3.99 -15.01 18.93
CA THR A 2 -4.53 -15.22 17.58
C THR A 2 -4.19 -14.02 16.69
N ASP A 3 -3.56 -14.32 15.56
CA ASP A 3 -3.02 -13.37 14.59
C ASP A 3 -4.17 -12.75 13.77
N ASN A 4 -4.75 -11.67 14.27
CA ASN A 4 -5.84 -10.95 13.60
C ASN A 4 -5.35 -10.09 12.40
N SER A 5 -4.10 -10.25 11.93
CA SER A 5 -3.52 -9.38 10.90
C SER A 5 -3.61 -9.93 9.45
N ASN A 6 -4.19 -11.12 9.24
CA ASN A 6 -4.19 -11.79 7.93
C ASN A 6 -5.57 -12.02 7.28
N HIS A 7 -6.64 -11.41 7.79
CA HIS A 7 -7.95 -11.54 7.16
C HIS A 7 -8.09 -10.56 5.98
N ILE A 8 -8.08 -11.10 4.76
CA ILE A 8 -8.60 -10.38 3.58
C ILE A 8 -10.05 -10.03 3.91
N VAL A 9 -10.42 -8.75 3.76
CA VAL A 9 -11.79 -8.26 3.99
C VAL A 9 -12.41 -8.02 2.61
N PRO A 10 -13.18 -8.97 2.05
CA PRO A 10 -13.62 -8.90 0.67
C PRO A 10 -14.41 -7.63 0.35
N GLU A 11 -15.22 -7.15 1.29
CA GLU A 11 -16.09 -5.97 1.12
C GLU A 11 -15.30 -4.65 1.01
N LYS A 12 -14.04 -4.64 1.45
CA LYS A 12 -13.14 -3.49 1.38
C LYS A 12 -12.00 -3.69 0.39
N THR A 13 -12.00 -4.80 -0.37
CA THR A 13 -10.90 -5.15 -1.26
C THR A 13 -11.26 -4.83 -2.70
N THR A 14 -10.98 -3.59 -3.11
CA THR A 14 -11.30 -3.07 -4.45
C THR A 14 -10.36 -3.64 -5.51
N LEU A 15 -9.10 -3.94 -5.16
CA LEU A 15 -8.15 -4.66 -6.02
C LEU A 15 -7.71 -5.95 -5.35
N TYR A 16 -7.91 -7.08 -6.03
CA TYR A 16 -7.49 -8.39 -5.56
C TYR A 16 -6.71 -9.15 -6.64
N VAL A 17 -5.40 -9.31 -6.45
CA VAL A 17 -4.55 -10.15 -7.30
C VAL A 17 -4.48 -11.54 -6.68
N ALA A 18 -5.27 -12.46 -7.22
CA ALA A 18 -5.39 -13.81 -6.68
C ALA A 18 -4.08 -14.61 -6.79
N GLN A 19 -3.98 -15.70 -6.03
CA GLN A 19 -2.85 -16.62 -6.12
C GLN A 19 -2.73 -17.17 -7.55
N ASN A 20 -1.49 -17.34 -8.02
CA ASN A 20 -1.17 -17.78 -9.39
C ASN A 20 -1.64 -16.84 -10.51
N VAL A 21 -2.08 -15.63 -10.17
CA VAL A 21 -2.35 -14.57 -11.14
C VAL A 21 -1.13 -13.65 -11.19
N GLU A 22 -0.75 -13.29 -12.41
CA GLU A 22 0.25 -12.27 -12.68
C GLU A 22 -0.43 -11.07 -13.36
N LEU A 23 -0.31 -9.90 -12.73
CA LEU A 23 -0.77 -8.64 -13.32
C LEU A 23 0.43 -7.73 -13.53
N SER A 24 0.35 -6.89 -14.57
CA SER A 24 1.35 -5.85 -14.79
C SER A 24 0.69 -4.56 -15.26
N GLY A 25 1.27 -3.42 -14.87
CA GLY A 25 0.74 -2.11 -15.25
C GLY A 25 0.99 -1.04 -14.20
N MET A 26 0.08 -0.07 -14.13
CA MET A 26 0.08 0.98 -13.13
C MET A 26 -1.30 1.00 -12.46
N VAL A 27 -1.32 1.10 -11.14
CA VAL A 27 -2.55 1.31 -10.37
C VAL A 27 -2.47 2.71 -9.77
N ASP A 28 -3.49 3.52 -10.03
CA ASP A 28 -3.69 4.83 -9.40
C ASP A 28 -5.14 4.90 -8.93
N SER A 29 -5.34 4.92 -7.61
CA SER A 29 -6.66 4.98 -6.99
C SER A 29 -6.67 5.93 -5.81
N SER A 30 -7.71 6.76 -5.77
CA SER A 30 -8.07 7.61 -4.63
C SER A 30 -9.30 7.02 -3.97
N CYS A 31 -9.06 6.07 -3.07
CA CYS A 31 -10.05 5.28 -2.33
C CYS A 31 -10.16 5.72 -0.87
N GLU A 32 -11.11 5.16 -0.11
CA GLU A 32 -11.17 5.41 1.33
C GLU A 32 -9.94 4.84 2.06
N ALA A 33 -9.63 5.41 3.23
CA ALA A 33 -8.42 5.09 3.99
C ALA A 33 -8.32 3.61 4.40
N ASP A 34 -9.44 2.91 4.55
CA ASP A 34 -9.52 1.50 4.95
C ASP A 34 -9.81 0.54 3.78
N GLU A 35 -9.94 1.07 2.56
CA GLU A 35 -10.00 0.26 1.33
C GLU A 35 -8.63 -0.35 1.01
N ARG A 36 -8.67 -1.57 0.46
CA ARG A 36 -7.51 -2.45 0.33
C ARG A 36 -7.23 -2.80 -1.12
N ALA A 37 -5.97 -2.73 -1.48
CA ALA A 37 -5.39 -3.46 -2.60
C ALA A 37 -4.61 -4.67 -2.06
N VAL A 38 -5.02 -5.88 -2.42
CA VAL A 38 -4.41 -7.13 -1.94
C VAL A 38 -3.69 -7.84 -3.08
N VAL A 39 -2.41 -8.17 -2.87
CA VAL A 39 -1.57 -8.90 -3.83
C VAL A 39 -1.17 -10.25 -3.25
N LEU A 40 -1.92 -11.31 -3.56
CA LEU A 40 -1.64 -12.69 -3.16
C LEU A 40 -0.85 -13.47 -4.23
N GLY A 41 -1.02 -13.09 -5.50
CA GLY A 41 -0.18 -13.55 -6.63
C GLY A 41 1.02 -12.65 -6.86
N SER A 42 1.28 -12.32 -8.13
CA SER A 42 2.36 -11.42 -8.54
C SER A 42 1.81 -10.17 -9.21
N PHE A 43 2.29 -9.00 -8.80
CA PHE A 43 2.03 -7.72 -9.48
C PHE A 43 3.36 -7.10 -9.92
N SER A 44 3.48 -6.68 -11.18
CA SER A 44 4.65 -5.97 -11.70
C SER A 44 4.30 -4.58 -12.20
N GLY A 45 4.78 -3.54 -11.51
CA GLY A 45 4.36 -2.19 -11.80
C GLY A 45 4.52 -1.20 -10.67
N ASP A 46 3.85 -0.07 -10.85
CA ASP A 46 3.75 1.00 -9.86
C ASP A 46 2.34 1.03 -9.25
N ILE A 47 2.27 1.44 -7.99
CA ILE A 47 1.03 1.51 -7.22
C ILE A 47 0.97 2.85 -6.50
N ALA A 48 -0.08 3.62 -6.75
CA ALA A 48 -0.51 4.75 -5.95
C ALA A 48 -1.91 4.44 -5.41
N TRP A 49 -2.03 4.27 -4.09
CA TRP A 49 -3.25 3.80 -3.44
C TRP A 49 -3.48 4.54 -2.12
N SER A 50 -4.47 5.43 -2.02
CA SER A 50 -4.65 6.27 -0.81
C SER A 50 -5.07 5.51 0.47
N GLY A 51 -5.45 4.24 0.34
CA GLY A 51 -5.77 3.34 1.44
C GLY A 51 -4.63 2.39 1.80
N ILE A 52 -4.97 1.12 2.00
CA ILE A 52 -4.07 0.06 2.46
C ILE A 52 -3.60 -0.80 1.27
N VAL A 53 -2.29 -1.00 1.15
CA VAL A 53 -1.74 -2.04 0.28
C VAL A 53 -1.31 -3.22 1.14
N GLN A 54 -1.82 -4.40 0.83
CA GLN A 54 -1.54 -5.63 1.56
C GLN A 54 -0.91 -6.66 0.63
N ILE A 55 0.28 -7.15 0.98
CA ILE A 55 0.99 -8.19 0.25
C ILE A 55 1.20 -9.35 1.23
N PRO A 56 0.24 -10.30 1.34
CA PRO A 56 0.33 -11.41 2.26
C PRO A 56 1.51 -12.35 1.95
N SER A 57 1.75 -13.32 2.83
CA SER A 57 2.72 -14.40 2.55
C SER A 57 2.38 -15.12 1.24
N GLY A 58 3.39 -15.38 0.42
CA GLY A 58 3.24 -15.91 -0.94
C GLY A 58 3.02 -14.85 -2.02
N GLY A 59 2.59 -13.65 -1.65
CA GLY A 59 2.44 -12.52 -2.58
C GLY A 59 3.77 -11.86 -2.94
N MET A 60 3.84 -11.32 -4.16
CA MET A 60 5.02 -10.64 -4.67
C MET A 60 4.67 -9.37 -5.45
N LEU A 61 5.34 -8.27 -5.11
CA LEU A 61 5.34 -7.03 -5.88
C LEU A 61 6.72 -6.84 -6.53
N ILE A 62 6.75 -6.82 -7.86
CA ILE A 62 7.91 -6.42 -8.66
C ILE A 62 7.76 -4.92 -8.96
N LEU A 63 8.36 -4.11 -8.10
CA LEU A 63 8.23 -2.66 -8.13
C LEU A 63 9.10 -2.07 -9.24
N LYS A 64 8.50 -1.27 -10.13
CA LYS A 64 9.25 -0.56 -11.18
C LYS A 64 9.94 0.67 -10.59
N ASP A 65 9.16 1.67 -10.19
CA ASP A 65 9.66 2.96 -9.74
C ASP A 65 9.02 3.42 -8.42
N LYS A 66 7.71 3.22 -8.22
CA LYS A 66 7.00 3.83 -7.09
C LYS A 66 5.88 2.99 -6.49
N LEU A 67 5.89 2.87 -5.17
CA LEU A 67 4.77 2.43 -4.35
C LEU A 67 4.42 3.55 -3.37
N ALA A 68 3.21 4.06 -3.41
CA ALA A 68 2.70 5.02 -2.43
C ALA A 68 1.36 4.53 -1.88
N CYS A 69 1.28 4.33 -0.57
CA CYS A 69 0.03 4.02 0.11
C CYS A 69 -0.01 4.48 1.56
N ARG A 70 -1.19 4.67 2.15
CA ARG A 70 -1.30 5.13 3.54
C ARG A 70 -0.76 4.10 4.52
N GLU A 71 -1.13 2.84 4.36
CA GLU A 71 -0.59 1.72 5.13
C GLU A 71 -0.12 0.61 4.19
N LEU A 72 1.03 0.04 4.51
CA LEU A 72 1.62 -1.10 3.81
C LEU A 72 1.74 -2.26 4.79
N ILE A 73 0.94 -3.31 4.57
CA ILE A 73 0.98 -4.56 5.34
C ILE A 73 1.68 -5.62 4.51
N LEU A 74 2.89 -6.01 4.92
CA LEU A 74 3.75 -6.90 4.15
C LEU A 74 4.03 -8.19 4.91
N GLY A 75 3.56 -9.32 4.37
CA GLY A 75 3.99 -10.67 4.74
C GLY A 75 4.77 -11.38 3.63
N GLY A 76 4.64 -10.92 2.38
CA GLY A 76 5.31 -11.45 1.19
C GLY A 76 6.59 -10.68 0.83
N LYS A 77 6.77 -10.39 -0.47
CA LYS A 77 7.99 -9.76 -0.98
C LYS A 77 7.72 -8.53 -1.84
N ILE A 78 8.56 -7.52 -1.69
CA ILE A 78 8.69 -6.40 -2.62
C ILE A 78 10.12 -6.42 -3.17
N ILE A 79 10.27 -6.47 -4.48
CA ILE A 79 11.56 -6.50 -5.16
C ILE A 79 11.54 -5.46 -6.27
N SER A 80 12.55 -4.61 -6.33
CA SER A 80 12.80 -3.73 -7.47
C SER A 80 14.16 -4.05 -8.10
N GLY A 81 14.20 -4.00 -9.43
CA GLY A 81 15.45 -3.97 -10.19
C GLY A 81 16.08 -2.57 -10.25
N SER A 82 15.36 -1.54 -9.79
CA SER A 82 15.79 -0.15 -9.79
C SER A 82 16.33 0.27 -8.43
N SER A 83 17.54 0.82 -8.40
CA SER A 83 18.15 1.40 -7.20
C SER A 83 17.52 2.73 -6.80
N THR A 84 16.62 3.27 -7.63
CA THR A 84 15.88 4.51 -7.37
C THR A 84 14.41 4.28 -7.04
N ALA A 85 13.95 3.02 -6.97
CA ALA A 85 12.56 2.75 -6.63
C ALA A 85 12.24 3.18 -5.20
N VAL A 86 11.13 3.92 -5.05
CA VAL A 86 10.72 4.53 -3.78
C VAL A 86 9.43 3.90 -3.28
N ILE A 87 9.46 3.49 -2.02
CA ILE A 87 8.26 3.13 -1.25
C ILE A 87 7.94 4.27 -0.30
N THR A 88 6.71 4.77 -0.33
CA THR A 88 6.24 5.84 0.54
C THR A 88 4.99 5.36 1.28
N THR A 89 5.02 5.37 2.61
CA THR A 89 3.87 4.96 3.43
C THR A 89 3.84 5.63 4.79
N ASN A 90 2.67 5.85 5.39
CA ASN A 90 2.59 6.38 6.76
C ASN A 90 2.83 5.27 7.80
N LEU A 91 2.49 4.04 7.44
CA LEU A 91 2.77 2.88 8.27
C LEU A 91 3.23 1.71 7.41
N LEU A 92 4.41 1.16 7.72
CA LEU A 92 4.93 -0.08 7.19
C LEU A 92 4.91 -1.14 8.28
N ARG A 93 4.01 -2.12 8.15
CA ARG A 93 3.89 -3.27 9.04
C ARG A 93 4.43 -4.52 8.35
N MET A 94 5.56 -5.04 8.83
CA MET A 94 6.23 -6.21 8.26
C MET A 94 6.04 -7.44 9.15
N GLY A 95 5.54 -8.53 8.56
CA GLY A 95 5.47 -9.85 9.17
C GLY A 95 6.82 -10.59 9.16
N PRO A 96 6.98 -11.69 9.92
CA PRO A 96 8.28 -12.33 10.15
C PRO A 96 9.03 -12.83 8.90
N ALA A 97 8.33 -13.11 7.80
CA ALA A 97 8.91 -13.59 6.55
C ALA A 97 9.00 -12.51 5.45
N ALA A 98 8.62 -11.28 5.78
CA ALA A 98 8.55 -10.17 4.84
C ALA A 98 9.93 -9.77 4.33
N GLN A 99 10.03 -9.46 3.04
CA GLN A 99 11.27 -9.01 2.41
C GLN A 99 11.02 -7.79 1.54
N ILE A 100 11.85 -6.76 1.69
CA ILE A 100 11.90 -5.60 0.79
C ILE A 100 13.30 -5.47 0.22
N SER A 101 13.39 -5.33 -1.10
CA SER A 101 14.58 -4.90 -1.82
C SER A 101 14.19 -3.77 -2.76
N ALA A 102 14.55 -2.53 -2.43
CA ALA A 102 14.18 -1.32 -3.18
C ALA A 102 15.26 -0.22 -2.99
N GLY A 103 15.12 0.90 -3.70
CA GLY A 103 16.04 2.03 -3.55
C GLY A 103 15.92 2.71 -2.20
N SER A 104 14.72 3.21 -1.89
CA SER A 104 14.42 3.86 -0.61
C SER A 104 13.02 3.57 -0.09
N ILE A 105 12.87 3.70 1.24
CA ILE A 105 11.61 3.64 1.97
C ILE A 105 11.47 4.93 2.75
N HIS A 106 10.35 5.61 2.57
CA HIS A 106 10.00 6.87 3.22
C HIS A 106 8.80 6.61 4.13
N VAL A 107 8.99 6.82 5.43
CA VAL A 107 7.96 6.65 6.47
C VAL A 107 8.11 7.76 7.51
N PRO A 108 7.07 8.17 8.23
CA PRO A 108 7.23 9.08 9.36
C PRO A 108 7.94 8.40 10.54
N PRO A 109 8.49 9.17 11.50
CA PRO A 109 8.96 8.61 12.76
C PRO A 109 7.86 7.78 13.44
N GLY A 110 8.19 6.53 13.80
CA GLY A 110 7.21 5.57 14.35
C GLY A 110 6.37 4.83 13.30
N GLY A 111 6.48 5.19 12.02
CA GLY A 111 5.77 4.54 10.91
C GLY A 111 6.37 3.21 10.43
N LEU A 112 7.29 2.61 11.19
CA LEU A 112 7.90 1.30 10.86
C LEU A 112 7.68 0.31 12.00
N GLU A 113 6.93 -0.76 11.70
CA GLU A 113 6.71 -1.90 12.57
C GLU A 113 7.32 -3.16 11.95
N GLN A 114 8.57 -3.46 12.31
CA GLN A 114 9.32 -4.57 11.75
C GLN A 114 9.30 -5.79 12.68
N ALA A 115 8.65 -6.88 12.27
CA ALA A 115 8.73 -8.15 12.99
C ALA A 115 10.12 -8.81 12.86
N ARG A 116 10.54 -9.54 13.90
CA ARG A 116 11.76 -10.36 13.88
C ARG A 116 11.73 -11.35 12.71
N GLY A 117 12.83 -11.42 11.96
CA GLY A 117 13.01 -12.30 10.80
C GLY A 117 12.80 -11.62 9.45
N SER A 118 12.11 -10.48 9.44
CA SER A 118 11.89 -9.71 8.23
C SER A 118 13.15 -8.97 7.79
N ILE A 119 13.28 -8.72 6.47
CA ILE A 119 14.48 -8.17 5.86
C ILE A 119 14.13 -6.89 5.09
N ILE A 120 14.88 -5.82 5.34
CA ILE A 120 14.84 -4.58 4.57
C ILE A 120 16.22 -4.36 3.94
N ASN A 121 16.24 -4.33 2.61
CA ASN A 121 17.38 -3.92 1.81
C ASN A 121 16.98 -2.65 1.02
N ALA A 122 17.02 -1.51 1.69
CA ALA A 122 16.71 -0.20 1.13
C ALA A 122 17.29 0.90 2.02
N ARG A 123 17.43 2.12 1.51
CA ARG A 123 17.70 3.29 2.36
C ARG A 123 16.42 3.73 3.06
N LEU A 124 16.47 3.82 4.39
CA LEU A 124 15.34 4.27 5.19
C LEU A 124 15.44 5.78 5.44
N HIS A 125 14.40 6.51 5.04
CA HIS A 125 14.22 7.93 5.31
C HIS A 125 13.04 8.11 6.26
N MET A 126 13.28 8.81 7.36
CA MET A 126 12.23 9.18 8.31
C MET A 126 12.05 10.69 8.34
N ASN A 127 10.89 11.18 7.92
CA ASN A 127 10.55 12.61 7.90
C ASN A 127 9.12 12.85 8.40
N ASP A 128 8.87 13.99 9.05
CA ASP A 128 7.55 14.34 9.61
C ASP A 128 6.54 14.81 8.55
N GLU A 129 6.93 14.86 7.28
CA GLU A 129 6.01 15.19 6.19
C GLU A 129 4.98 14.06 6.04
N ASP A 130 3.69 14.38 6.02
CA ASP A 130 2.65 13.43 5.63
C ASP A 130 2.55 13.42 4.08
N PRO A 131 3.14 12.43 3.39
CA PRO A 131 3.11 12.36 1.94
C PRO A 131 1.70 12.19 1.37
N PHE A 132 0.68 11.94 2.21
CA PHE A 132 -0.70 11.72 1.80
C PHE A 132 -1.66 12.88 2.04
N GLU A 133 -1.20 14.05 2.50
CA GLU A 133 -2.05 15.26 2.59
C GLU A 133 -2.75 15.56 1.25
N ARG A 134 -2.06 15.38 0.12
CA ARG A 134 -2.61 15.60 -1.23
C ARG A 134 -3.73 14.63 -1.61
N PHE A 135 -3.72 13.41 -1.06
CA PHE A 135 -4.81 12.45 -1.28
C PHE A 135 -6.02 12.81 -0.41
N ALA A 136 -5.81 13.36 0.79
CA ALA A 136 -6.88 13.86 1.64
C ALA A 136 -7.65 15.03 1.01
N GLU A 137 -6.98 15.89 0.23
CA GLU A 137 -7.65 16.95 -0.56
C GLU A 137 -8.56 16.36 -1.64
N LYS A 138 -8.08 15.38 -2.41
CA LYS A 138 -8.87 14.70 -3.46
C LYS A 138 -10.04 13.88 -2.90
N GLU A 139 -9.89 13.27 -1.72
CA GLU A 139 -10.98 12.64 -0.96
C GLU A 139 -12.03 13.68 -0.52
N ARG A 140 -11.58 14.86 -0.01
CA ARG A 140 -12.46 15.96 0.40
C ARG A 140 -13.25 16.53 -0.78
N GLU A 141 -12.62 16.70 -1.93
CA GLU A 141 -13.29 17.15 -3.17
C GLU A 141 -14.33 16.13 -3.66
N SER A 142 -13.98 14.84 -3.65
CA SER A 142 -14.89 13.76 -4.06
C SER A 142 -16.11 13.64 -3.13
N ARG A 143 -15.92 13.83 -1.81
CA ARG A 143 -17.01 13.87 -0.82
C ARG A 143 -17.81 15.17 -0.87
N GLY A 144 -17.17 16.29 -1.20
CA GLY A 144 -17.82 17.59 -1.42
C GLY A 144 -18.80 17.56 -2.60
N ASN A 145 -18.44 16.88 -3.69
CA ASN A 145 -19.32 16.72 -4.86
C ASN A 145 -20.54 15.81 -4.62
N LEU A 146 -20.47 14.87 -3.65
CA LEU A 146 -21.63 14.05 -3.29
C LEU A 146 -22.72 14.84 -2.57
N ASN A 147 -22.37 15.95 -1.89
CA ASN A 147 -23.35 16.80 -1.20
C ASN A 147 -24.06 17.81 -2.12
N LEU A 148 -23.58 17.99 -3.35
CA LEU A 148 -24.23 18.86 -4.35
C LEU A 148 -25.44 18.21 -5.04
N TYR A 149 -25.60 16.89 -4.96
CA TYR A 149 -26.72 16.15 -5.56
C TYR A 149 -27.83 15.74 -4.58
N LYS A 150 -27.78 16.19 -3.32
CA LYS A 150 -28.86 15.97 -2.32
C LYS A 150 -29.91 17.08 -2.25
N GLY A 151 -30.01 17.90 -3.30
CA GLY A 151 -30.83 19.11 -3.33
C GLY A 151 -31.86 19.21 -4.45
N VAL A 152 -32.31 18.10 -5.05
CA VAL A 152 -33.43 18.14 -6.02
C VAL A 152 -34.69 17.57 -5.35
N PRO A 153 -35.63 18.41 -4.92
CA PRO A 153 -36.93 17.94 -4.44
C PRO A 153 -37.77 17.47 -5.65
N PHE A 154 -38.45 16.33 -5.49
CA PHE A 154 -39.66 16.03 -6.28
C PHE A 154 -40.81 16.90 -5.78
#